data_AF-A0A2L2YNR8-F1
#
_entry.id   AF-A0A2L2YNR8-F1
#
_cell.length_a   1.000
_cell.length_b   1.000
_cell.length_c   1.000
_cell.angle_alpha   90.00
_cell.angle_beta   90.00
_cell.angle_gamma   90.00
#
_symmetry.space_group_name_H-M   'P 1'
#
loop_
_entity.id
_entity.type
_entity.pdbx_description
1 polymer ?
#
loop_
_entity_poly.entity_id
_entity_poly.type
_entity_poly.pdbx_seq_one_letter_code
_entity_poly.pdbx_strand_id
1 'polypeptide(L)'
;LSTIEDSHMTEEELEDLLKNVILPHKTRKKVFEHILQSGFKSALTCLEFEPVLKIKDIKDNLELNVTKELMELFKEEKYRTIFLKMDIQSEIKRKICYIMNQKIYFLINRIKKFERILINSQENVRYLWLKRDNEAIKQHIKILMCERFLNERETRVSLEMLLFDCLNILKDKKLQELWEKTINMFNGINLRDFLSHGSPVVELVVNFLEPEDLPMTFIQKILELISDKEVLISLSQLWISVKPCTLQELEAILESDAEDDYSNSRKSIKSCPRWKNYFKLLPLEI
;
A
#
# COMPACT_ATOMS: atom_id res chain seq x y z
N LEU A 1 -2.24 -24.34 -11.46
CA LEU A 1 -2.25 -24.12 -12.93
C LEU A 1 -2.57 -22.65 -13.15
N SER A 2 -1.74 -21.99 -13.95
CA SER A 2 -1.85 -20.63 -14.55
C SER A 2 -3.04 -19.77 -14.09
N THR A 3 -2.84 -18.60 -13.51
CA THR A 3 -2.32 -17.41 -14.21
C THR A 3 -1.81 -16.39 -13.18
N ILE A 4 -0.49 -16.18 -13.12
CA ILE A 4 0.00 -14.83 -12.80
C ILE A 4 -0.11 -14.13 -14.14
N GLU A 5 -1.31 -13.62 -14.41
CA GLU A 5 -1.56 -12.78 -15.57
C GLU A 5 -0.59 -11.61 -15.54
N ASP A 6 -0.08 -11.32 -16.73
CA ASP A 6 0.85 -10.25 -17.05
C ASP A 6 0.34 -8.91 -16.53
N SER A 7 0.62 -8.59 -15.27
CA SER A 7 0.74 -7.20 -14.90
C SER A 7 2.00 -6.71 -15.59
N HIS A 8 1.86 -6.17 -16.80
CA HIS A 8 2.91 -5.37 -17.42
C HIS A 8 3.31 -4.29 -16.40
N MET A 9 4.39 -4.55 -15.68
CA MET A 9 5.08 -3.59 -14.84
C MET A 9 5.78 -2.67 -15.82
N THR A 10 5.57 -1.36 -15.70
CA THR A 10 6.25 -0.43 -16.61
C THR A 10 7.75 -0.45 -16.34
N GLU A 11 8.56 -0.05 -17.32
CA GLU A 11 10.02 0.06 -17.15
C GLU A 11 10.38 0.95 -15.95
N GLU A 12 9.62 2.02 -15.75
CA GLU A 12 9.76 2.97 -14.63
C GLU A 12 9.44 2.32 -13.27
N GLU A 13 8.40 1.47 -13.20
CA GLU A 13 8.04 0.72 -11.99
C GLU A 13 9.09 -0.34 -11.64
N LEU A 14 9.64 -1.02 -12.65
CA LEU A 14 10.72 -1.98 -12.45
C LEU A 14 12.00 -1.29 -11.97
N GLU A 15 12.31 -0.14 -12.54
CA GLU A 15 13.46 0.65 -12.14
C GLU A 15 13.32 1.16 -10.69
N ASP A 16 12.13 1.64 -10.31
CA ASP A 16 11.84 2.06 -8.93
C ASP A 16 11.93 0.89 -7.96
N LEU A 17 11.42 -0.28 -8.35
CA LEU A 17 11.51 -1.50 -7.54
C LEU A 17 12.98 -1.91 -7.34
N LEU A 18 13.78 -1.99 -8.41
CA LEU A 18 15.20 -2.39 -8.35
C LEU A 18 16.11 -1.36 -7.68
N LYS A 19 15.73 -0.07 -7.69
CA LYS A 19 16.43 1.00 -6.94
C LYS A 19 16.38 0.75 -5.43
N ASN A 20 15.31 0.13 -4.94
CA ASN A 20 15.09 -0.12 -3.51
C ASN A 20 15.61 -1.48 -3.03
N VAL A 21 16.08 -2.34 -3.95
CA VAL A 21 16.66 -3.67 -3.66
C VAL A 21 18.20 -3.59 -3.54
N ILE A 22 18.78 -4.36 -2.62
CA ILE A 22 20.22 -4.35 -2.34
C ILE A 22 20.95 -5.34 -3.25
N LEU A 23 21.10 -4.97 -4.52
CA LEU A 23 21.86 -5.76 -5.51
C LEU A 23 23.22 -5.13 -5.83
N PRO A 24 24.26 -5.94 -6.12
CA PRO A 24 25.46 -5.48 -6.80
C PRO A 24 25.12 -4.83 -8.15
N HIS A 25 25.80 -3.73 -8.49
CA HIS A 25 25.51 -2.93 -9.69
C HIS A 25 25.49 -3.75 -10.99
N LYS A 26 26.44 -4.68 -11.15
CA LYS A 26 26.53 -5.58 -12.32
C LYS A 26 25.32 -6.52 -12.43
N THR A 27 24.83 -7.01 -11.29
CA THR A 27 23.66 -7.91 -11.23
C THR A 27 22.36 -7.14 -11.48
N ARG A 28 22.23 -5.93 -10.94
CA ARG A 28 21.07 -5.06 -11.16
C ARG A 28 20.85 -4.76 -12.65
N LYS A 29 21.93 -4.40 -13.37
CA LYS A 29 21.87 -4.08 -14.81
C LYS A 29 21.42 -5.30 -15.63
N LYS A 30 21.99 -6.48 -15.35
CA LYS A 30 21.61 -7.73 -16.01
C LYS A 30 20.14 -8.10 -15.76
N VAL A 31 19.67 -7.98 -14.51
CA VAL A 31 18.26 -8.29 -14.15
C VAL A 31 17.30 -7.33 -14.83
N PHE A 32 17.62 -6.03 -14.86
CA PHE A 32 16.81 -5.02 -15.55
C PHE A 32 16.70 -5.30 -17.05
N GLU A 33 17.83 -5.52 -17.73
CA GLU A 33 17.88 -5.82 -19.17
C GLU A 33 17.11 -7.11 -19.51
N HIS A 34 17.16 -8.14 -18.66
CA HIS A 34 16.48 -9.41 -18.94
C HIS A 34 14.97 -9.36 -18.71
N ILE A 35 14.51 -8.66 -17.67
CA ILE A 35 13.08 -8.49 -17.40
C ILE A 35 12.41 -7.69 -18.53
N LEU A 36 13.09 -6.66 -19.07
CA LEU A 36 12.59 -5.90 -20.21
C LEU A 36 12.51 -6.72 -21.50
N GLN A 37 13.49 -7.59 -21.75
CA GLN A 37 13.57 -8.35 -23.00
C GLN A 37 12.65 -9.57 -23.05
N SER A 38 12.32 -10.17 -21.91
CA SER A 38 11.72 -11.51 -21.93
C SER A 38 10.71 -11.79 -20.79
N GLY A 39 10.40 -10.78 -19.98
CA GLY A 39 9.47 -10.87 -18.86
C GLY A 39 10.08 -11.50 -17.60
N PHE A 40 9.33 -11.49 -16.50
CA PHE A 40 9.83 -11.97 -15.20
C PHE A 40 10.23 -13.47 -15.19
N LYS A 41 9.62 -14.27 -16.06
CA LYS A 41 9.76 -15.73 -16.06
C LYS A 41 11.10 -16.20 -16.66
N SER A 42 11.68 -15.42 -17.55
CA SER A 42 13.00 -15.66 -18.16
C SER A 42 14.14 -14.97 -17.41
N ALA A 43 13.90 -13.85 -16.72
CA ALA A 43 14.89 -13.25 -15.82
C ALA A 43 15.41 -14.21 -14.73
N LEU A 44 14.66 -15.31 -14.48
CA LEU A 44 15.12 -16.43 -13.68
C LEU A 44 16.42 -17.07 -14.19
N THR A 45 16.60 -17.24 -15.49
CA THR A 45 17.76 -17.97 -16.05
C THR A 45 19.04 -17.14 -16.01
N CYS A 46 18.97 -15.80 -16.05
CA CYS A 46 20.15 -14.93 -15.88
C CYS A 46 20.79 -15.02 -14.49
N LEU A 47 20.04 -15.49 -13.49
CA LEU A 47 20.52 -15.73 -12.13
C LEU A 47 20.98 -17.19 -11.93
N GLU A 48 20.84 -18.06 -12.94
CA GLU A 48 21.20 -19.49 -12.88
C GLU A 48 22.61 -19.81 -13.44
N PHE A 49 23.30 -18.87 -14.10
CA PHE A 49 24.57 -19.13 -14.80
C PHE A 49 25.86 -18.65 -14.10
N GLU A 50 25.80 -18.22 -12.84
CA GLU A 50 26.97 -18.21 -11.94
C GLU A 50 26.75 -19.33 -10.89
N PRO A 51 27.79 -20.07 -10.45
CA PRO A 51 27.63 -21.37 -9.77
C PRO A 51 27.20 -21.25 -8.29
N VAL A 52 26.32 -20.30 -7.98
CA VAL A 52 25.94 -19.89 -6.63
C VAL A 52 24.47 -19.45 -6.63
N LEU A 53 23.67 -20.20 -5.87
CA LEU A 53 22.32 -19.87 -5.36
C LEU A 53 21.15 -19.92 -6.37
N LYS A 54 20.18 -20.82 -6.10
CA LYS A 54 18.87 -20.80 -6.75
C LYS A 54 18.10 -19.56 -6.28
N ILE A 55 17.25 -18.97 -7.11
CA ILE A 55 16.49 -17.74 -6.77
C ILE A 55 15.57 -17.90 -5.56
N LYS A 56 15.07 -19.13 -5.29
CA LYS A 56 14.38 -19.43 -4.03
C LYS A 56 15.28 -19.20 -2.81
N ASP A 57 16.58 -19.44 -2.93
CA ASP A 57 17.55 -19.22 -1.86
C ASP A 57 17.98 -17.73 -1.77
N ILE A 58 17.99 -16.97 -2.87
CA ILE A 58 18.34 -15.53 -2.86
C ILE A 58 17.19 -14.67 -2.30
N LYS A 59 15.95 -14.96 -2.72
CA LYS A 59 14.75 -14.22 -2.30
C LYS A 59 14.43 -14.43 -0.82
N ASP A 60 14.79 -15.58 -0.27
CA ASP A 60 14.44 -15.95 1.10
C ASP A 60 15.63 -15.90 2.10
N ASN A 61 16.91 -15.98 1.70
CA ASN A 61 18.00 -16.17 2.70
C ASN A 61 19.11 -15.11 2.80
N LEU A 62 19.36 -14.23 1.81
CA LEU A 62 20.43 -13.21 1.94
C LEU A 62 19.89 -11.80 2.15
N GLU A 63 18.87 -11.40 1.41
CA GLU A 63 18.20 -10.12 1.61
C GLU A 63 17.23 -10.15 2.79
N LEU A 64 16.57 -11.29 3.05
CA LEU A 64 15.66 -11.43 4.17
C LEU A 64 16.42 -11.43 5.49
N ASN A 65 17.60 -12.06 5.58
CA ASN A 65 18.38 -12.10 6.82
C ASN A 65 19.01 -10.75 7.14
N VAL A 66 19.67 -10.07 6.19
CA VAL A 66 20.24 -8.73 6.45
C VAL A 66 19.16 -7.68 6.69
N THR A 67 18.06 -7.71 5.92
CA THR A 67 16.95 -6.77 6.15
C THR A 67 16.23 -7.08 7.46
N LYS A 68 16.06 -8.35 7.81
CA LYS A 68 15.49 -8.75 9.10
C LYS A 68 16.41 -8.39 10.26
N GLU A 69 17.71 -8.63 10.18
CA GLU A 69 18.70 -8.20 11.17
C GLU A 69 18.71 -6.68 11.32
N LEU A 70 18.69 -5.93 10.21
CA LEU A 70 18.56 -4.47 10.25
C LEU A 70 17.22 -4.03 10.85
N MET A 71 16.12 -4.69 10.50
CA MET A 71 14.81 -4.42 11.09
C MET A 71 14.79 -4.71 12.60
N GLU A 72 15.43 -5.80 13.05
CA GLU A 72 15.61 -6.12 14.46
C GLU A 72 16.48 -5.07 15.16
N LEU A 73 17.60 -4.65 14.55
CA LEU A 73 18.43 -3.57 15.07
C LEU A 73 17.64 -2.26 15.16
N PHE A 74 16.83 -1.92 14.17
CA PHE A 74 16.00 -0.72 14.18
C PHE A 74 14.85 -0.77 15.19
N LYS A 75 14.59 -1.91 15.85
CA LYS A 75 13.72 -1.91 17.04
C LYS A 75 14.37 -1.14 18.18
N GLU A 76 15.70 -1.18 18.32
CA GLU A 76 16.41 -0.36 19.29
C GLU A 76 16.60 1.06 18.76
N GLU A 77 16.18 2.04 19.56
CA GLU A 77 16.23 3.47 19.27
C GLU A 77 17.66 3.96 18.95
N LYS A 78 18.64 3.54 19.76
CA LYS A 78 20.03 3.95 19.60
C LYS A 78 20.56 3.70 18.18
N TYR A 79 20.20 2.57 17.58
CA TYR A 79 20.65 2.25 16.23
C TYR A 79 19.92 3.10 15.19
N ARG A 80 18.61 3.34 15.33
CA ARG A 80 17.88 4.26 14.43
C ARG A 80 18.54 5.63 14.38
N THR A 81 18.81 6.21 15.54
CA THR A 81 19.42 7.54 15.67
C THR A 81 20.83 7.57 15.10
N ILE A 82 21.65 6.54 15.36
CA ILE A 82 23.00 6.42 14.79
C ILE A 82 22.92 6.41 13.27
N PHE A 83 22.12 5.53 12.67
CA PHE A 83 22.07 5.38 11.22
C PHE A 83 21.49 6.61 10.49
N LEU A 84 20.56 7.34 11.10
CA LEU A 84 20.03 8.59 10.52
C LEU A 84 21.05 9.73 10.53
N LYS A 85 21.89 9.80 11.57
CA LYS A 85 22.91 10.84 11.78
C LYS A 85 24.27 10.50 11.18
N MET A 86 24.54 9.23 10.90
CA MET A 86 25.81 8.78 10.33
C MET A 86 26.02 9.36 8.93
N ASP A 87 27.26 9.74 8.66
CA ASP A 87 27.70 10.15 7.34
C ASP A 87 28.10 8.89 6.55
N ILE A 88 27.19 8.46 5.68
CA ILE A 88 27.31 7.28 4.84
C ILE A 88 26.94 7.67 3.41
N GLN A 89 27.46 6.90 2.45
CA GLN A 89 27.16 7.08 1.03
C GLN A 89 25.65 7.18 0.80
N SER A 90 25.25 8.16 -0.02
CA SER A 90 23.85 8.53 -0.28
C SER A 90 22.97 7.33 -0.69
N GLU A 91 23.51 6.40 -1.49
CA GLU A 91 22.80 5.18 -1.90
C GLU A 91 22.48 4.25 -0.72
N ILE A 92 23.42 4.07 0.21
CA ILE A 92 23.23 3.25 1.41
C ILE A 92 22.23 3.94 2.34
N LYS A 93 22.37 5.26 2.49
CA LYS A 93 21.44 6.08 3.29
C LYS A 93 20.00 5.96 2.79
N ARG A 94 19.80 6.01 1.47
CA ARG A 94 18.50 5.82 0.83
C ARG A 94 17.92 4.44 1.13
N LYS A 95 18.73 3.38 1.03
CA LYS A 95 18.31 2.00 1.35
C LYS A 95 17.92 1.84 2.83
N ILE A 96 18.68 2.44 3.74
CA ILE A 96 18.36 2.42 5.18
C ILE A 96 17.06 3.16 5.46
N CYS A 97 16.87 4.36 4.89
CA CYS A 97 15.62 5.11 5.04
C CYS A 97 14.43 4.33 4.45
N TYR A 98 14.63 3.64 3.32
CA TYR A 98 13.63 2.74 2.76
C TYR A 98 13.27 1.63 3.73
N ILE A 99 14.26 0.93 4.32
CA ILE A 99 14.04 -0.14 5.31
C ILE A 99 13.28 0.38 6.53
N MET A 100 13.72 1.50 7.11
CA MET A 100 13.09 2.11 8.28
C MET A 100 11.65 2.56 8.01
N ASN A 101 11.35 2.99 6.78
CA ASN A 101 10.04 3.49 6.37
C ASN A 101 9.21 2.46 5.57
N GLN A 102 9.55 1.17 5.66
CA GLN A 102 8.92 0.11 4.87
C GLN A 102 7.41 0.03 5.04
N LYS A 103 6.87 0.35 6.23
CA LYS A 103 5.43 0.32 6.49
C LYS A 103 4.66 1.31 5.62
N ILE A 104 5.19 2.54 5.48
CA ILE A 104 4.56 3.55 4.61
C ILE A 104 4.70 3.14 3.15
N TYR A 105 5.89 2.70 2.71
CA TYR A 105 6.09 2.22 1.33
C TYR A 105 5.15 1.07 0.98
N PHE A 106 5.00 0.10 1.87
CA PHE A 106 4.05 -0.99 1.69
C PHE A 106 2.63 -0.48 1.54
N LEU A 107 2.19 0.43 2.43
CA LEU A 107 0.84 0.98 2.39
C LEU A 107 0.57 1.75 1.09
N ILE A 108 1.51 2.61 0.67
CA ILE A 108 1.43 3.32 -0.62
C ILE A 108 1.32 2.34 -1.78
N ASN A 109 2.10 1.25 -1.77
CA ASN A 109 2.05 0.23 -2.82
C ASN A 109 0.70 -0.48 -2.88
N ARG A 110 0.05 -0.72 -1.74
CA ARG A 110 -1.31 -1.28 -1.70
C ARG A 110 -2.35 -0.29 -2.18
N ILE A 111 -2.20 0.98 -1.84
CA ILE A 111 -3.06 2.06 -2.34
C ILE A 111 -2.97 2.21 -3.85
N LYS A 112 -1.76 2.20 -4.43
CA LYS A 112 -1.56 2.21 -5.89
C LYS A 112 -2.28 1.03 -6.58
N LYS A 113 -2.30 -0.15 -5.94
CA LYS A 113 -3.06 -1.31 -6.45
C LYS A 113 -4.57 -1.09 -6.38
N PHE A 114 -5.09 -0.48 -5.32
CA PHE A 114 -6.49 -0.08 -5.27
C PHE A 114 -6.86 0.87 -6.42
N GLU A 115 -6.06 1.92 -6.66
CA GLU A 115 -6.27 2.85 -7.77
C GLU A 115 -6.25 2.12 -9.11
N ARG A 116 -5.32 1.19 -9.31
CA ARG A 116 -5.25 0.39 -10.53
C ARG A 116 -6.53 -0.41 -10.77
N ILE A 117 -7.00 -1.11 -9.73
CA ILE A 117 -8.17 -2.00 -9.83
C ILE A 117 -9.46 -1.19 -9.98
N LEU A 118 -9.66 -0.15 -9.17
CA LEU A 118 -10.94 0.57 -9.09
C LEU A 118 -11.05 1.74 -10.08
N ILE A 119 -9.94 2.42 -10.39
CA ILE A 119 -9.96 3.67 -11.17
C ILE A 119 -9.36 3.44 -12.56
N ASN A 120 -8.12 2.96 -12.64
CA ASN A 120 -7.37 2.94 -13.90
C ASN A 120 -7.76 1.78 -14.83
N SER A 121 -8.45 0.76 -14.32
CA SER A 121 -8.95 -0.36 -15.13
C SER A 121 -10.11 0.02 -16.05
N GLN A 122 -10.76 1.16 -15.80
CA GLN A 122 -11.97 1.58 -16.50
C GLN A 122 -11.91 3.06 -16.89
N GLU A 123 -11.92 3.32 -18.19
CA GLU A 123 -11.75 4.67 -18.74
C GLU A 123 -12.83 5.65 -18.26
N ASN A 124 -14.07 5.20 -18.17
CA ASN A 124 -15.20 5.98 -17.67
C ASN A 124 -15.02 6.37 -16.20
N VAL A 125 -14.60 5.43 -15.34
CA VAL A 125 -14.32 5.71 -13.92
C VAL A 125 -13.13 6.65 -13.78
N ARG A 126 -12.07 6.44 -14.56
CA ARG A 126 -10.90 7.33 -14.61
C ARG A 126 -11.28 8.76 -14.97
N TYR A 127 -12.10 8.93 -16.00
CA TYR A 127 -12.60 10.24 -16.42
C TYR A 127 -13.42 10.94 -15.31
N LEU A 128 -14.33 10.21 -14.68
CA LEU A 128 -15.14 10.74 -13.58
C LEU A 128 -14.26 11.09 -12.37
N TRP A 129 -13.25 10.28 -12.07
CA TRP A 129 -12.32 10.48 -10.97
C TRP A 129 -11.51 11.77 -11.10
N LEU A 130 -11.17 12.19 -12.32
CA LEU A 130 -10.52 13.48 -12.60
C LEU A 130 -11.45 14.68 -12.36
N LYS A 131 -12.77 14.45 -12.33
CA LYS A 131 -13.82 15.46 -12.11
C LYS A 131 -14.48 15.35 -10.74
N ARG A 132 -13.81 14.66 -9.80
CA ARG A 132 -14.37 14.30 -8.48
C ARG A 132 -14.67 15.47 -7.55
N ASP A 133 -14.42 16.72 -7.93
CA ASP A 133 -14.72 17.88 -7.08
C ASP A 133 -16.22 18.07 -6.86
N ASN A 134 -17.06 17.51 -7.74
CA ASN A 134 -18.51 17.50 -7.58
C ASN A 134 -18.97 16.30 -6.74
N GLU A 135 -19.75 16.56 -5.68
CA GLU A 135 -20.25 15.53 -4.77
C GLU A 135 -21.15 14.48 -5.46
N ALA A 136 -21.98 14.89 -6.41
CA ALA A 136 -22.79 13.95 -7.19
C ALA A 136 -21.92 13.00 -8.02
N ILE A 137 -20.80 13.50 -8.56
CA ILE A 137 -19.82 12.67 -9.29
C ILE A 137 -19.13 11.70 -8.33
N LYS A 138 -18.76 12.13 -7.12
CA LYS A 138 -18.18 11.22 -6.10
C LYS A 138 -19.13 10.09 -5.73
N GLN A 139 -20.39 10.42 -5.46
CA GLN A 139 -21.40 9.40 -5.13
C GLN A 139 -21.61 8.44 -6.30
N HIS A 140 -21.68 8.95 -7.53
CA HIS A 140 -21.82 8.11 -8.71
C HIS A 140 -20.62 7.16 -8.90
N ILE A 141 -19.38 7.65 -8.76
CA ILE A 141 -18.18 6.82 -8.81
C ILE A 141 -18.23 5.72 -7.74
N LYS A 142 -18.65 6.09 -6.53
CA LYS A 142 -18.74 5.14 -5.41
C LYS A 142 -19.73 4.02 -5.72
N ILE A 143 -20.90 4.35 -6.28
CA ILE A 143 -21.90 3.36 -6.71
C ILE A 143 -21.30 2.42 -7.77
N LEU A 144 -20.65 2.95 -8.80
CA LEU A 144 -20.00 2.13 -9.83
C LEU A 144 -18.96 1.16 -9.24
N MET A 145 -18.16 1.63 -8.29
CA MET A 145 -17.19 0.78 -7.60
C MET A 145 -17.85 -0.30 -6.73
N CYS A 146 -18.99 0.02 -6.09
CA CYS A 146 -19.77 -0.95 -5.32
C CYS A 146 -20.40 -2.02 -6.20
N GLU A 147 -20.98 -1.64 -7.34
CA GLU A 147 -21.52 -2.59 -8.31
C GLU A 147 -20.45 -3.58 -8.77
N ARG A 148 -19.23 -3.10 -9.05
CA ARG A 148 -18.11 -3.98 -9.40
C ARG A 148 -17.71 -4.88 -8.26
N PHE A 149 -17.60 -4.36 -7.05
CA PHE A 149 -17.30 -5.17 -5.87
C PHE A 149 -18.33 -6.29 -5.65
N LEU A 150 -19.60 -6.02 -5.92
CA LEU A 150 -20.67 -7.02 -5.77
C LEU A 150 -20.65 -8.06 -6.89
N ASN A 151 -20.45 -7.63 -8.13
CA ASN A 151 -20.66 -8.46 -9.32
C ASN A 151 -19.38 -9.15 -9.83
N GLU A 152 -18.20 -8.56 -9.62
CA GLU A 152 -16.92 -9.08 -10.10
C GLU A 152 -16.16 -9.82 -8.98
N ARG A 153 -16.23 -11.15 -8.97
CA ARG A 153 -15.60 -11.98 -7.93
C ARG A 153 -14.10 -11.71 -7.75
N GLU A 154 -13.36 -11.58 -8.85
CA GLU A 154 -11.91 -11.35 -8.82
C GLU A 154 -11.54 -9.98 -8.26
N THR A 155 -12.29 -8.95 -8.66
CA THR A 155 -12.19 -7.60 -8.11
C THR A 155 -12.46 -7.64 -6.60
N ARG A 156 -13.55 -8.26 -6.17
CA ARG A 156 -13.89 -8.40 -4.75
C ARG A 156 -12.76 -9.01 -3.92
N VAL A 157 -12.28 -10.20 -4.31
CA VAL A 157 -11.22 -10.92 -3.60
C VAL A 157 -9.93 -10.09 -3.54
N SER A 158 -9.58 -9.43 -4.65
CA SER A 158 -8.39 -8.58 -4.71
C SER A 158 -8.49 -7.39 -3.75
N LEU A 159 -9.64 -6.72 -3.71
CA LEU A 159 -9.87 -5.58 -2.82
C LEU A 159 -9.88 -5.99 -1.35
N GLU A 160 -10.43 -7.16 -1.03
CA GLU A 160 -10.43 -7.74 0.31
C GLU A 160 -9.03 -8.07 0.81
N MET A 161 -8.24 -8.76 -0.01
CA MET A 161 -6.85 -9.05 0.33
C MET A 161 -6.02 -7.78 0.52
N LEU A 162 -6.19 -6.78 -0.35
CA LEU A 162 -5.48 -5.51 -0.22
C LEU A 162 -5.91 -4.73 1.03
N LEU A 163 -7.20 -4.77 1.39
CA LEU A 163 -7.68 -4.07 2.58
C LEU A 163 -7.21 -4.76 3.85
N PHE A 164 -7.15 -6.09 3.86
CA PHE A 164 -6.57 -6.88 4.94
C PHE A 164 -5.08 -6.55 5.15
N ASP A 165 -4.31 -6.42 4.05
CA ASP A 165 -2.93 -5.97 4.11
C ASP A 165 -2.80 -4.56 4.71
N CYS A 166 -3.72 -3.64 4.39
CA CYS A 166 -3.75 -2.29 4.97
C CYS A 166 -4.14 -2.31 6.45
N LEU A 167 -5.13 -3.11 6.84
CA LEU A 167 -5.56 -3.34 8.22
C LEU A 167 -4.39 -3.78 9.09
N ASN A 168 -3.64 -4.80 8.66
CA ASN A 168 -2.56 -5.38 9.46
C ASN A 168 -1.48 -4.34 9.82
N ILE A 169 -1.25 -3.37 8.94
CA ILE A 169 -0.27 -2.31 9.15
C ILE A 169 -0.84 -1.14 9.93
N LEU A 170 -2.06 -0.72 9.58
CA LEU A 170 -2.70 0.40 10.26
C LEU A 170 -3.20 0.01 11.66
N LYS A 171 -3.48 -1.25 11.95
CA LYS A 171 -4.15 -1.66 13.20
C LYS A 171 -5.39 -0.79 13.49
N ASP A 172 -6.12 -0.43 12.43
CA ASP A 172 -7.29 0.45 12.52
C ASP A 172 -8.48 -0.35 13.04
N LYS A 173 -9.01 0.03 14.21
CA LYS A 173 -10.14 -0.65 14.85
C LYS A 173 -11.40 -0.66 13.98
N LYS A 174 -11.67 0.41 13.22
CA LYS A 174 -12.83 0.47 12.33
C LYS A 174 -12.67 -0.49 11.15
N LEU A 175 -11.47 -0.59 10.60
CA LEU A 175 -11.19 -1.60 9.57
C LEU A 175 -11.29 -3.01 10.16
N GLN A 176 -10.91 -3.22 11.42
CA GLN A 176 -11.02 -4.51 12.10
C GLN A 176 -12.48 -4.90 12.30
N GLU A 177 -13.32 -3.99 12.79
CA GLU A 177 -14.76 -4.20 12.92
C GLU A 177 -15.41 -4.50 11.56
N LEU A 178 -15.05 -3.76 10.52
CA LEU A 178 -15.52 -4.03 9.16
C LEU A 178 -15.09 -5.41 8.67
N TRP A 179 -13.84 -5.80 8.93
CA TRP A 179 -13.33 -7.11 8.54
C TRP A 179 -13.98 -8.26 9.30
N GLU A 180 -14.20 -8.13 10.60
CA GLU A 180 -14.93 -9.10 11.41
C GLU A 180 -16.37 -9.24 10.92
N LYS A 181 -17.06 -8.14 10.58
CA LYS A 181 -18.37 -8.15 9.92
C LYS A 181 -18.32 -8.91 8.59
N THR A 182 -17.31 -8.63 7.76
CA THR A 182 -17.12 -9.28 6.45
C THR A 182 -16.82 -10.78 6.59
N ILE A 183 -15.97 -11.23 7.51
CA ILE A 183 -15.71 -12.66 7.78
C ILE A 183 -16.99 -13.36 8.26
N ASN A 184 -17.77 -12.73 9.14
CA ASN A 184 -19.03 -13.29 9.61
C ASN A 184 -20.04 -13.45 8.46
N MET A 185 -20.05 -12.50 7.53
CA MET A 185 -20.82 -12.57 6.29
C MET A 185 -20.29 -13.68 5.35
N PHE A 186 -18.98 -13.94 5.37
CA PHE A 186 -18.34 -15.00 4.58
C PHE A 186 -18.55 -16.41 5.13
N ASN A 187 -18.65 -16.58 6.44
CA ASN A 187 -19.15 -17.83 7.02
C ASN A 187 -20.61 -18.11 6.61
N GLY A 188 -21.33 -17.07 6.15
CA GLY A 188 -22.61 -17.15 5.47
C GLY A 188 -22.55 -17.31 3.94
N ILE A 189 -21.40 -17.61 3.30
CA ILE A 189 -21.33 -17.83 1.84
C ILE A 189 -22.30 -18.92 1.37
N ASN A 190 -22.49 -19.99 2.17
CA ASN A 190 -23.52 -21.00 1.88
C ASN A 190 -24.94 -20.45 1.95
N LEU A 191 -25.18 -19.39 2.73
CA LEU A 191 -26.44 -18.67 2.75
C LEU A 191 -26.54 -17.73 1.54
N ARG A 192 -25.51 -16.99 1.15
CA ARG A 192 -25.58 -16.03 0.03
C ARG A 192 -25.88 -16.70 -1.32
N ASP A 193 -25.38 -17.90 -1.57
CA ASP A 193 -25.74 -18.70 -2.75
C ASP A 193 -27.20 -19.22 -2.67
N PHE A 194 -27.72 -19.45 -1.46
CA PHE A 194 -29.13 -19.80 -1.19
C PHE A 194 -30.07 -18.58 -1.27
N LEU A 195 -29.55 -17.39 -0.98
CA LEU A 195 -30.28 -16.12 -0.87
C LEU A 195 -30.33 -15.36 -2.22
N SER A 196 -29.45 -15.68 -3.17
CA SER A 196 -29.42 -15.09 -4.51
C SER A 196 -30.51 -15.64 -5.46
N HIS A 197 -31.42 -16.49 -4.97
CA HIS A 197 -32.55 -17.04 -5.72
C HIS A 197 -33.77 -16.11 -5.87
N GLY A 198 -33.66 -14.82 -5.52
CA GLY A 198 -34.69 -13.80 -5.83
C GLY A 198 -35.99 -13.91 -5.00
N SER A 199 -35.92 -14.44 -3.77
CA SER A 199 -37.08 -14.52 -2.89
C SER A 199 -37.33 -13.16 -2.19
N PRO A 200 -38.56 -12.59 -2.25
CA PRO A 200 -38.89 -11.33 -1.57
C PRO A 200 -38.73 -11.36 -0.04
N VAL A 201 -38.84 -12.55 0.56
CA VAL A 201 -38.63 -12.74 2.01
C VAL A 201 -37.16 -12.59 2.38
N VAL A 202 -36.27 -12.90 1.44
CA VAL A 202 -34.82 -12.83 1.62
C VAL A 202 -34.31 -11.39 1.55
N GLU A 203 -34.87 -10.56 0.67
CA GLU A 203 -34.56 -9.11 0.63
C GLU A 203 -34.93 -8.42 1.95
N LEU A 204 -36.04 -8.82 2.57
CA LEU A 204 -36.44 -8.36 3.90
C LEU A 204 -35.47 -8.81 5.01
N VAL A 205 -34.95 -10.05 4.95
CA VAL A 205 -33.99 -10.57 5.93
C VAL A 205 -32.60 -9.93 5.77
N VAL A 206 -32.16 -9.63 4.55
CA VAL A 206 -30.91 -8.89 4.28
C VAL A 206 -30.99 -7.47 4.86
N ASN A 207 -32.10 -6.77 4.66
CA ASN A 207 -32.33 -5.45 5.26
C ASN A 207 -32.45 -5.46 6.80
N PHE A 208 -32.85 -6.59 7.40
CA PHE A 208 -32.91 -6.77 8.85
C PHE A 208 -31.56 -7.18 9.48
N LEU A 209 -30.70 -7.87 8.72
CA LEU A 209 -29.38 -8.34 9.17
C LEU A 209 -28.27 -7.32 8.91
N GLU A 210 -28.42 -6.43 7.93
CA GLU A 210 -27.45 -5.39 7.57
C GLU A 210 -28.10 -3.99 7.61
N PRO A 211 -28.09 -3.28 8.77
CA PRO A 211 -28.55 -1.89 8.82
C PRO A 211 -27.58 -0.89 8.17
N GLU A 212 -26.36 -1.32 7.81
CA GLU A 212 -25.35 -0.53 7.10
C GLU A 212 -24.99 -1.23 5.78
N ASP A 213 -25.02 -0.50 4.67
CA ASP A 213 -24.56 -0.96 3.35
C ASP A 213 -23.05 -1.27 3.42
N LEU A 214 -22.72 -2.54 3.70
CA LEU A 214 -21.36 -3.00 3.93
C LEU A 214 -20.47 -2.81 2.68
N PRO A 215 -20.89 -3.18 1.45
CA PRO A 215 -20.16 -2.85 0.23
C PRO A 215 -19.82 -1.35 0.11
N MET A 216 -20.81 -0.49 0.37
CA MET A 216 -20.64 0.96 0.30
C MET A 216 -19.66 1.48 1.36
N THR A 217 -19.66 0.87 2.54
CA THR A 217 -18.71 1.19 3.62
C THR A 217 -17.30 0.69 3.29
N PHE A 218 -17.19 -0.48 2.68
CA PHE A 218 -15.94 -1.08 2.24
C PHE A 218 -15.25 -0.23 1.17
N ILE A 219 -16.00 0.13 0.13
CA ILE A 219 -15.52 1.03 -0.93
C ILE A 219 -15.20 2.41 -0.37
N GLN A 220 -16.01 2.94 0.56
CA GLN A 220 -15.71 4.22 1.22
C GLN A 220 -14.33 4.19 1.89
N LYS A 221 -13.98 3.11 2.59
CA LYS A 221 -12.68 2.98 3.24
C LYS A 221 -11.53 2.89 2.26
N ILE A 222 -11.70 2.19 1.16
CA ILE A 222 -10.69 2.16 0.09
C ILE A 222 -10.50 3.55 -0.51
N LEU A 223 -11.59 4.27 -0.78
CA LEU A 223 -11.55 5.64 -1.31
C LEU A 223 -10.88 6.64 -0.35
N GLU A 224 -11.11 6.50 0.96
CA GLU A 224 -10.39 7.26 1.99
C GLU A 224 -8.88 7.01 1.90
N LEU A 225 -8.45 5.73 1.84
CA LEU A 225 -7.04 5.37 1.71
C LEU A 225 -6.42 5.89 0.41
N ILE A 226 -7.14 5.82 -0.72
CA ILE A 226 -6.70 6.38 -2.00
C ILE A 226 -6.51 7.90 -1.88
N SER A 227 -7.46 8.59 -1.25
CA SER A 227 -7.38 10.05 -1.07
C SER A 227 -6.19 10.47 -0.20
N ASP A 228 -5.80 9.61 0.75
CA ASP A 228 -4.70 9.86 1.69
C ASP A 228 -3.32 9.50 1.11
N LYS A 229 -3.25 9.01 -0.14
CA LYS A 229 -1.99 8.59 -0.80
C LYS A 229 -0.94 9.70 -0.83
N GLU A 230 -1.32 10.90 -1.26
CA GLU A 230 -0.39 12.03 -1.36
C GLU A 230 0.09 12.51 0.01
N VAL A 231 -0.74 12.36 1.04
CA VAL A 231 -0.36 12.63 2.44
C VAL A 231 0.69 11.63 2.92
N LEU A 232 0.52 10.33 2.63
CA LEU A 232 1.52 9.30 2.96
C LEU A 232 2.85 9.53 2.23
N ILE A 233 2.80 9.92 0.96
CA ILE A 233 4.00 10.27 0.17
C ILE A 233 4.69 11.49 0.79
N SER A 234 3.94 12.56 1.06
CA SER A 234 4.47 13.80 1.64
C SER A 234 5.07 13.55 3.03
N LEU A 235 4.39 12.75 3.87
CA LEU A 235 4.86 12.38 5.21
C LEU A 235 6.15 11.56 5.15
N SER A 236 6.23 10.60 4.22
CA SER A 236 7.43 9.80 3.98
C SER A 236 8.62 10.68 3.56
N GLN A 237 8.42 11.56 2.58
CA GLN A 237 9.45 12.45 2.08
C GLN A 237 9.92 13.44 3.15
N LEU A 238 8.99 14.04 3.90
CA LEU A 238 9.32 14.94 5.00
C LEU A 238 10.17 14.23 6.06
N TRP A 239 9.78 13.02 6.46
CA TRP A 239 10.54 12.23 7.43
C TRP A 239 11.95 11.89 6.91
N ILE A 240 12.10 11.51 5.64
CA ILE A 240 13.42 11.22 5.05
C ILE A 240 14.31 12.46 5.04
N SER A 241 13.75 13.64 4.77
CA SER A 241 14.52 14.89 4.69
C SER A 241 14.94 15.40 6.07
N VAL A 242 13.98 15.52 7.00
CA VAL A 242 14.22 16.16 8.30
C VAL A 242 14.70 15.16 9.37
N LYS A 243 14.35 13.88 9.21
CA LYS A 243 14.73 12.76 10.08
C LYS A 243 14.41 12.98 11.57
N PRO A 244 13.17 13.37 11.91
CA PRO A 244 12.76 13.41 13.30
C PRO A 244 12.85 12.02 13.90
N CYS A 245 13.37 11.94 15.12
CA CYS A 245 13.53 10.70 15.86
C CYS A 245 12.38 10.48 16.84
N THR A 246 11.76 11.57 17.34
CA THR A 246 10.65 11.50 18.30
C THR A 246 9.34 12.01 17.70
N LEU A 247 8.22 11.56 18.26
CA LEU A 247 6.90 12.08 17.91
C LEU A 247 6.81 13.60 18.15
N GLN A 248 7.34 14.09 19.26
CA GLN A 248 7.34 15.51 19.60
C GLN A 248 8.11 16.37 18.58
N GLU A 249 9.27 15.88 18.12
CA GLU A 249 10.03 16.55 17.06
C GLU A 249 9.22 16.63 15.76
N LEU A 250 8.60 15.52 15.34
CA LEU A 250 7.78 15.49 14.14
C LEU A 250 6.56 16.41 14.25
N GLU A 251 5.89 16.42 15.41
CA GLU A 251 4.77 17.32 15.68
C GLU A 251 5.21 18.77 15.64
N ALA A 252 6.33 19.13 16.28
CA ALA A 252 6.87 20.49 16.23
C ALA A 252 7.22 20.93 14.80
N ILE A 253 7.80 20.03 13.99
CA ILE A 253 8.07 20.31 12.57
C ILE A 253 6.77 20.56 11.83
N LEU A 254 5.75 19.71 12.01
CA LEU A 254 4.48 19.84 11.29
C LEU A 254 3.67 21.04 11.76
N GLU A 255 3.70 21.37 13.05
CA GLU A 255 3.01 22.53 13.62
C GLU A 255 3.74 23.87 13.39
N SER A 256 4.94 23.84 12.82
CA SER A 256 5.64 25.06 12.42
C SER A 256 4.92 25.79 11.28
N ASP A 257 4.70 27.09 11.48
CA ASP A 257 4.19 28.03 10.46
C ASP A 257 5.31 28.68 9.63
N ALA A 258 6.55 28.17 9.72
CA ALA A 258 7.66 28.69 8.93
C ALA A 258 7.38 28.57 7.42
N GLU A 259 7.73 29.59 6.65
CA GLU A 259 7.77 29.52 5.18
C GLU A 259 9.14 29.03 4.72
N ASP A 260 9.40 27.74 4.96
CA ASP A 260 10.61 27.04 4.52
C ASP A 260 10.32 26.03 3.39
N ASP A 261 11.35 25.31 2.94
CA ASP A 261 11.28 24.28 1.89
C ASP A 261 10.24 23.18 2.14
N TYR A 262 9.78 23.03 3.38
CA TYR A 262 8.81 22.01 3.80
C TYR A 262 7.37 22.56 3.96
N SER A 263 7.13 23.86 3.74
CA SER A 263 5.81 24.49 3.90
C SER A 263 4.72 23.79 3.07
N ASN A 264 5.02 23.44 1.82
CA ASN A 264 4.08 22.74 0.95
C ASN A 264 3.77 21.31 1.46
N SER A 265 4.80 20.59 1.93
CA SER A 265 4.62 19.26 2.52
C SER A 265 3.77 19.33 3.79
N ARG A 266 3.97 20.34 4.65
CA ARG A 266 3.13 20.55 5.84
C ARG A 266 1.68 20.81 5.48
N LYS A 267 1.42 21.69 4.51
CA LYS A 267 0.06 21.96 4.01
C LYS A 267 -0.61 20.71 3.43
N SER A 268 0.12 19.96 2.61
CA SER A 268 -0.34 18.70 2.03
C SER A 268 -0.73 17.70 3.12
N ILE A 269 0.15 17.47 4.10
CA ILE A 269 -0.10 16.53 5.20
C ILE A 269 -1.31 16.99 6.04
N LYS A 270 -1.36 18.28 6.42
CA LYS A 270 -2.44 18.85 7.25
C LYS A 270 -3.81 18.88 6.55
N SER A 271 -3.85 18.78 5.23
CA SER A 271 -5.11 18.74 4.47
C SER A 271 -5.98 17.50 4.77
N CYS A 272 -5.37 16.41 5.25
CA CYS A 272 -6.06 15.16 5.57
C CYS A 272 -6.37 15.06 7.07
N PRO A 273 -7.63 15.05 7.53
CA PRO A 273 -7.96 14.99 8.97
C PRO A 273 -7.35 13.79 9.72
N ARG A 274 -6.98 12.72 9.00
CA ARG A 274 -6.44 11.47 9.56
C ARG A 274 -4.91 11.45 9.60
N TRP A 275 -4.20 12.50 9.20
CA TRP A 275 -2.74 12.47 9.03
C TRP A 275 -1.98 11.97 10.27
N LYS A 276 -2.42 12.34 11.48
CA LYS A 276 -1.82 11.88 12.75
C LYS A 276 -1.91 10.35 12.94
N ASN A 277 -2.92 9.70 12.36
CA ASN A 277 -3.06 8.25 12.43
C ASN A 277 -1.91 7.53 11.73
N TYR A 278 -1.19 8.19 10.81
CA TYR A 278 -0.08 7.59 10.08
C TYR A 278 1.27 7.67 10.81
N PHE A 279 1.35 8.43 11.91
CA PHE A 279 2.59 8.54 12.69
C PHE A 279 3.11 7.22 13.23
N LYS A 280 2.20 6.32 13.62
CA LYS A 280 2.54 4.95 14.07
C LYS A 280 3.21 4.09 12.98
N LEU A 281 3.19 4.53 11.73
CA LEU A 281 3.85 3.86 10.62
C LEU A 281 5.31 4.31 10.47
N LEU A 282 5.64 5.51 10.97
CA LEU A 282 7.00 6.03 10.99
C LEU A 282 7.80 5.40 12.13
N PRO A 283 9.12 5.30 11.98
CA PRO A 283 10.02 4.76 12.99
C PRO A 283 10.32 5.80 14.09
N LEU A 284 9.28 6.35 14.72
CA LEU A 284 9.36 7.36 15.77
C LEU A 284 9.42 6.73 17.17
N GLU A 285 9.95 7.48 18.13
CA GLU A 285 9.71 7.26 19.56
C GLU A 285 8.36 7.87 19.98
N ILE A 286 7.60 7.14 20.81
CA ILE A 286 6.30 7.56 21.35
C ILE A 286 6.48 7.98 22.80
#